data_AF-A0A246RT33-F1
#
_entry.id   AF-A0A246RT33-F1
#
_cell.length_a   1.000
_cell.length_b   1.000
_cell.length_c   1.000
_cell.angle_alpha   90.00
_cell.angle_beta   90.00
_cell.angle_gamma   90.00
#
_symmetry.space_group_name_H-M   'P 1'
#
loop_
_entity.id
_entity.type
_entity.pdbx_description
1 polymer ?
#
loop_
_entity_poly.entity_id
_entity_poly.type
_entity_poly.pdbx_seq_one_letter_code
_entity_poly.pdbx_strand_id
1 'polypeptide(L)'
;MLSSAALALIPGAAPSAGTPGSTPRAATLVDDASRGSEGNRSGSPGADGDRSGHGGQPTARAEHSRPRTPQPPPDTPGLCRPGLPPDAPQTTRFYDDNRLLGPAVLPTESPVGPLLAGYRRFGAQTEAQWIGNYTVNGAGTTLVFPPENGFFLGPDGKPVKQRQTMLPGYRLDRFGFTGGSFLAPLGTPFSSRSLAPQSLNTPPTPPATTPAAPLANYHTYCVLTPFDVDSGPIAPWFAQPGMGTQFQLNPAYVPEAGNLLTVQWLLDHHVIVEEYLGGSTPPCAADTVPRQSGRGGGPRTAPVC
;
A
#
# COMPACT_ATOMS: atom_id res chain seq x y z
N MET A 1 34.53 -52.99 3.77
CA MET A 1 33.99 -52.52 5.05
C MET A 1 34.02 -50.99 5.02
N LEU A 2 32.97 -50.35 4.48
CA LEU A 2 32.82 -48.89 4.47
C LEU A 2 32.05 -48.48 5.73
N SER A 3 32.67 -47.66 6.57
CA SER A 3 32.08 -47.17 7.82
C SER A 3 31.39 -45.83 7.56
N SER A 4 30.06 -45.85 7.54
CA SER A 4 29.23 -44.65 7.49
C SER A 4 29.09 -44.05 8.90
N ALA A 5 29.56 -42.82 9.08
CA ALA A 5 29.24 -42.02 10.27
C ALA A 5 27.95 -41.23 9.99
N ALA A 6 26.88 -41.54 10.73
CA ALA A 6 25.63 -40.79 10.72
C ALA A 6 25.76 -39.59 11.67
N LEU A 7 25.60 -38.38 11.14
CA LEU A 7 25.54 -37.15 11.93
C LEU A 7 24.08 -36.95 12.40
N ALA A 8 23.82 -37.18 13.68
CA ALA A 8 22.52 -36.93 14.30
C ALA A 8 22.37 -35.45 14.64
N LEU A 9 21.47 -34.74 13.96
CA LEU A 9 21.02 -33.41 14.33
C LEU A 9 19.96 -33.51 15.43
N ILE A 10 20.32 -33.12 16.64
CA ILE A 10 19.40 -32.98 17.77
C ILE A 10 18.69 -31.63 17.62
N PRO A 11 17.34 -31.57 17.60
CA PRO A 11 16.63 -30.29 17.58
C PRO A 11 16.78 -29.59 18.94
N GLY A 12 17.40 -28.41 18.93
CA GLY A 12 17.52 -27.55 20.10
C GLY A 12 16.17 -27.03 20.55
N ALA A 13 15.89 -27.17 21.85
CA ALA A 13 14.74 -26.56 22.50
C ALA A 13 14.82 -25.03 22.43
N ALA A 14 13.68 -24.37 22.18
CA ALA A 14 13.58 -22.92 22.25
C ALA A 14 13.86 -22.42 23.68
N PRO A 15 14.59 -21.30 23.85
CA PRO A 15 14.82 -20.72 25.17
C PRO A 15 13.51 -20.24 25.80
N SER A 16 13.32 -20.59 27.07
CA SER A 16 12.22 -20.13 27.90
C SER A 16 12.32 -18.62 28.09
N ALA A 17 11.26 -17.88 27.72
CA ALA A 17 11.18 -16.45 27.93
C ALA A 17 11.14 -16.14 29.43
N GLY A 18 12.20 -15.50 29.94
CA GLY A 18 12.17 -14.81 31.21
C GLY A 18 11.28 -13.57 31.10
N THR A 19 10.38 -13.39 32.05
CA THR A 19 9.45 -12.26 32.15
C THR A 19 10.20 -10.93 32.33
N PRO A 20 9.89 -9.89 31.54
CA PRO A 20 9.93 -8.52 32.03
C PRO A 20 8.51 -7.95 32.04
N GLY A 21 8.13 -7.37 33.18
CA GLY A 21 6.86 -6.68 33.35
C GLY A 21 6.76 -5.50 32.41
N SER A 22 5.90 -5.62 31.40
CA SER A 22 5.42 -4.51 30.57
C SER A 22 4.11 -4.97 29.96
N THR A 23 3.00 -4.44 30.47
CA THR A 23 1.64 -4.67 29.96
C THR A 23 1.58 -4.37 28.46
N PRO A 24 1.22 -5.33 27.59
CA PRO A 24 0.99 -5.06 26.19
C PRO A 24 -0.30 -4.25 26.01
N ARG A 25 -0.18 -3.10 25.33
CA ARG A 25 -1.31 -2.23 24.99
C ARG A 25 -2.07 -2.87 23.83
N ALA A 26 -3.31 -3.29 24.09
CA ALA A 26 -4.27 -3.62 23.05
C ALA A 26 -4.55 -2.35 22.22
N ALA A 27 -4.32 -2.41 20.91
CA ALA A 27 -4.70 -1.35 19.99
C ALA A 27 -5.97 -1.79 19.24
N THR A 28 -7.11 -1.26 19.65
CA THR A 28 -8.34 -1.23 18.86
C THR A 28 -8.24 -0.07 17.87
N LEU A 29 -8.46 -0.34 16.57
CA LEU A 29 -8.64 0.70 15.57
C LEU A 29 -9.96 1.42 15.86
N VAL A 30 -9.90 2.75 15.96
CA VAL A 30 -11.07 3.63 16.12
C VAL A 30 -11.31 4.29 14.76
N ASP A 31 -12.50 4.03 14.20
CA ASP A 31 -13.10 4.79 13.12
C ASP A 31 -13.55 6.16 13.64
N ASP A 32 -13.18 7.25 12.97
CA ASP A 32 -13.99 8.47 13.00
C ASP A 32 -13.84 9.26 11.71
N ALA A 33 -14.98 9.51 11.06
CA ALA A 33 -15.10 10.26 9.84
C ALA A 33 -16.01 11.47 10.08
N SER A 34 -15.57 12.61 9.55
CA SER A 34 -16.38 13.78 9.15
C SER A 34 -16.44 14.99 10.10
N ARG A 35 -15.83 16.09 9.65
CA ARG A 35 -16.27 17.52 9.71
C ARG A 35 -15.14 18.33 9.05
N GLY A 36 -15.26 18.95 7.89
CA GLY A 36 -16.31 19.87 7.43
C GLY A 36 -15.92 21.30 7.81
N SER A 37 -15.19 22.01 6.95
CA SER A 37 -14.95 23.46 7.11
C SER A 37 -15.06 24.19 5.78
N GLU A 38 -16.02 25.11 5.75
CA GLU A 38 -16.37 26.01 4.67
C GLU A 38 -15.36 27.16 4.56
N GLY A 39 -14.92 27.48 3.33
CA GLY A 39 -14.03 28.60 3.03
C GLY A 39 -14.64 29.52 1.98
N ASN A 40 -15.17 30.64 2.45
CA ASN A 40 -15.80 31.74 1.72
C ASN A 40 -14.81 32.48 0.78
N ARG A 41 -15.21 32.82 -0.46
CA ARG A 41 -14.47 33.75 -1.35
C ARG A 41 -15.42 34.80 -1.92
N SER A 42 -15.07 36.06 -1.68
CA SER A 42 -15.72 37.26 -2.24
C SER A 42 -14.70 38.08 -3.04
N GLY A 43 -15.13 38.62 -4.19
CA GLY A 43 -14.70 39.94 -4.66
C GLY A 43 -13.85 40.01 -5.94
N SER A 44 -14.51 40.28 -7.08
CA SER A 44 -14.02 41.17 -8.16
C SER A 44 -14.78 42.51 -8.07
N PRO A 45 -14.29 43.65 -8.62
CA PRO A 45 -14.60 44.01 -10.03
C PRO A 45 -13.49 44.86 -10.75
N GLY A 46 -13.39 44.84 -12.09
CA GLY A 46 -13.85 45.88 -13.06
C GLY A 46 -12.75 46.94 -13.36
N ALA A 47 -12.55 47.60 -14.51
CA ALA A 47 -13.17 47.69 -15.84
C ALA A 47 -12.22 48.48 -16.81
N ASP A 48 -12.43 48.29 -18.13
CA ASP A 48 -12.34 49.19 -19.31
C ASP A 48 -11.22 50.22 -19.58
N GLY A 49 -10.81 50.30 -20.86
CA GLY A 49 -10.02 51.42 -21.43
C GLY A 49 -9.59 51.24 -22.89
N ASP A 50 -10.15 52.07 -23.77
CA ASP A 50 -10.22 52.03 -25.25
C ASP A 50 -8.99 52.59 -26.03
N ARG A 51 -9.00 52.35 -27.36
CA ARG A 51 -8.59 53.23 -28.51
C ARG A 51 -7.29 53.04 -29.35
N SER A 52 -7.54 52.59 -30.59
CA SER A 52 -7.07 52.95 -31.96
C SER A 52 -5.72 53.64 -32.28
N GLY A 53 -5.07 53.17 -33.37
CA GLY A 53 -4.12 53.94 -34.20
C GLY A 53 -3.61 53.19 -35.45
N HIS A 54 -3.84 53.75 -36.65
CA HIS A 54 -3.53 53.24 -38.00
C HIS A 54 -2.04 53.30 -38.42
N GLY A 55 -1.64 52.45 -39.39
CA GLY A 55 -0.65 52.84 -40.42
C GLY A 55 0.17 51.73 -41.11
N GLY A 56 -0.10 51.49 -42.41
CA GLY A 56 0.94 51.26 -43.43
C GLY A 56 1.50 49.84 -43.68
N GLN A 57 1.06 49.21 -44.78
CA GLN A 57 1.77 48.12 -45.49
C GLN A 57 2.99 48.66 -46.27
N PRO A 58 3.98 47.80 -46.58
CA PRO A 58 4.06 47.31 -47.95
C PRO A 58 4.33 45.80 -48.07
N THR A 59 3.96 45.27 -49.23
CA THR A 59 3.90 43.87 -49.62
C THR A 59 5.27 43.29 -49.96
N ALA A 60 5.62 42.17 -49.32
CA ALA A 60 6.66 41.25 -49.78
C ALA A 60 6.15 39.81 -49.73
N ARG A 61 6.47 39.08 -50.79
CA ARG A 61 5.93 37.79 -51.25
C ARG A 61 6.32 36.67 -50.26
N ALA A 62 5.35 36.17 -49.49
CA ALA A 62 5.56 35.05 -48.56
C ALA A 62 5.31 33.70 -49.25
N GLU A 63 6.36 32.90 -49.36
CA GLU A 63 6.28 31.48 -49.67
C GLU A 63 5.51 30.76 -48.56
N HIS A 64 4.59 29.88 -48.94
CA HIS A 64 3.71 29.15 -48.02
C HIS A 64 4.50 28.10 -47.21
N SER A 65 5.20 28.55 -46.17
CA SER A 65 5.66 27.68 -45.10
C SER A 65 4.50 27.47 -44.13
N ARG A 66 3.88 26.28 -44.19
CA ARG A 66 2.90 25.87 -43.16
C ARG A 66 3.56 26.00 -41.79
N PRO A 67 2.95 26.66 -40.80
CA PRO A 67 3.47 26.65 -39.44
C PRO A 67 3.53 25.20 -38.98
N ARG A 68 4.73 24.67 -38.70
CA ARG A 68 4.86 23.46 -37.90
C ARG A 68 4.29 23.83 -36.53
N THR A 69 3.10 23.36 -36.23
CA THR A 69 2.63 23.26 -34.86
C THR A 69 3.75 22.60 -34.05
N PRO A 70 4.22 23.18 -32.93
CA PRO A 70 5.16 22.50 -32.06
C PRO A 70 4.57 21.14 -31.74
N GLN A 71 5.20 20.06 -32.21
CA GLN A 71 4.83 18.74 -31.73
C GLN A 71 5.04 18.76 -30.22
N PRO A 72 4.04 18.37 -29.41
CA PRO A 72 4.28 18.19 -27.98
C PRO A 72 5.48 17.26 -27.82
N PRO A 73 6.36 17.52 -26.84
CA PRO A 73 7.50 16.66 -26.59
C PRO A 73 7.02 15.21 -26.47
N PRO A 74 7.77 14.22 -26.97
CA PRO A 74 7.39 12.82 -26.81
C PRO A 74 7.13 12.56 -25.32
N ASP A 75 5.95 12.00 -25.02
CA ASP A 75 5.56 11.62 -23.66
C ASP A 75 6.66 10.72 -23.10
N THR A 76 7.55 11.30 -22.30
CA THR A 76 8.54 10.52 -21.58
C THR A 76 7.74 9.75 -20.55
N PRO A 77 7.65 8.41 -20.62
CA PRO A 77 6.86 7.67 -19.65
C PRO A 77 7.40 8.00 -18.26
N GLY A 78 6.56 8.54 -17.39
CA GLY A 78 6.92 8.78 -16.00
C GLY A 78 7.44 7.48 -15.36
N LEU A 79 8.32 7.59 -14.36
CA LEU A 79 8.88 6.44 -13.65
C LEU A 79 7.79 5.56 -13.00
N CYS A 80 6.67 6.19 -12.64
CA CYS A 80 5.50 5.60 -12.03
C CYS A 80 4.30 5.62 -13.00
N ARG A 81 3.39 4.66 -12.83
CA ARG A 81 2.17 4.44 -13.62
C ARG A 81 0.96 4.41 -12.68
N PRO A 82 0.36 5.57 -12.37
CA PRO A 82 -0.81 5.65 -11.51
C PRO A 82 -1.93 4.71 -11.98
N GLY A 83 -2.55 4.01 -11.05
CA GLY A 83 -3.70 3.15 -11.31
C GLY A 83 -4.14 2.40 -10.06
N LEU A 84 -5.45 2.28 -9.88
CA LEU A 84 -6.02 1.49 -8.79
C LEU A 84 -6.19 0.03 -9.22
N PRO A 85 -5.88 -0.94 -8.34
CA PRO A 85 -6.24 -2.33 -8.58
C PRO A 85 -7.77 -2.49 -8.64
N PRO A 86 -8.27 -3.51 -9.35
CA PRO A 86 -9.71 -3.78 -9.38
C PRO A 86 -10.20 -4.21 -8.00
N ASP A 87 -11.42 -3.77 -7.69
CA ASP A 87 -12.18 -4.21 -6.53
C ASP A 87 -12.33 -5.73 -6.51
N ALA A 88 -12.26 -6.32 -5.31
CA ALA A 88 -12.46 -7.75 -5.11
C ALA A 88 -13.62 -8.03 -4.16
N PRO A 89 -14.33 -9.17 -4.31
CA PRO A 89 -15.36 -9.57 -3.37
C PRO A 89 -14.76 -9.83 -1.99
N GLN A 90 -15.49 -9.45 -0.96
CA GLN A 90 -15.10 -9.69 0.43
C GLN A 90 -14.91 -11.18 0.72
N THR A 91 -14.02 -11.51 1.65
CA THR A 91 -13.90 -12.88 2.16
C THR A 91 -15.09 -13.22 3.06
N THR A 92 -15.86 -14.23 2.68
CA THR A 92 -17.04 -14.71 3.43
C THR A 92 -16.88 -16.09 4.06
N ARG A 93 -15.87 -16.86 3.63
CA ARG A 93 -15.52 -18.16 4.22
C ARG A 93 -14.10 -18.14 4.74
N PHE A 94 -13.93 -18.53 5.99
CA PHE A 94 -12.65 -18.54 6.69
C PHE A 94 -12.21 -19.97 6.98
N TYR A 95 -10.92 -20.16 7.17
CA TYR A 95 -10.39 -21.46 7.55
C TYR A 95 -10.89 -21.83 8.95
N ASP A 96 -11.54 -22.99 9.07
CA ASP A 96 -12.22 -23.47 10.28
C ASP A 96 -13.17 -22.43 10.92
N ASP A 97 -13.86 -21.66 10.06
CA ASP A 97 -14.77 -20.57 10.45
C ASP A 97 -14.14 -19.49 11.35
N ASN A 98 -12.80 -19.42 11.40
CA ASN A 98 -12.06 -18.45 12.19
C ASN A 98 -11.38 -17.40 11.30
N ARG A 99 -11.85 -16.16 11.39
CA ARG A 99 -11.34 -15.02 10.60
C ARG A 99 -9.85 -14.75 10.80
N LEU A 100 -9.28 -15.01 11.99
CA LEU A 100 -7.85 -14.85 12.26
C LEU A 100 -6.99 -15.78 11.40
N LEU A 101 -7.55 -16.94 11.07
CA LEU A 101 -6.87 -17.97 10.30
C LEU A 101 -6.93 -17.69 8.81
N GLY A 102 -7.57 -16.60 8.35
CA GLY A 102 -7.57 -16.18 6.94
C GLY A 102 -8.64 -16.86 6.09
N PRO A 103 -8.64 -16.65 4.76
CA PRO A 103 -9.67 -17.19 3.88
C PRO A 103 -9.61 -18.72 3.84
N ALA A 104 -10.77 -19.38 3.71
CA ALA A 104 -10.85 -20.84 3.64
C ALA A 104 -10.01 -21.40 2.47
N VAL A 105 -10.08 -20.72 1.32
CA VAL A 105 -9.27 -20.99 0.13
C VAL A 105 -8.31 -19.82 -0.07
N LEU A 106 -7.02 -20.12 -0.23
CA LEU A 106 -6.01 -19.07 -0.46
C LEU A 106 -6.18 -18.48 -1.87
N PRO A 107 -5.96 -17.16 -2.04
CA PRO A 107 -6.04 -16.53 -3.35
C PRO A 107 -4.92 -17.04 -4.28
N THR A 108 -5.28 -17.41 -5.51
CA THR A 108 -4.32 -17.89 -6.53
C THR A 108 -4.13 -16.90 -7.67
N GLU A 109 -4.99 -15.89 -7.77
CA GLU A 109 -4.97 -14.91 -8.86
C GLU A 109 -3.83 -13.91 -8.70
N SER A 110 -3.31 -13.43 -9.83
CA SER A 110 -2.33 -12.34 -9.81
C SER A 110 -2.98 -11.02 -9.35
N PRO A 111 -2.26 -10.17 -8.61
CA PRO A 111 -0.84 -10.29 -8.24
C PRO A 111 -0.56 -11.10 -6.96
N VAL A 112 -1.59 -11.51 -6.21
CA VAL A 112 -1.43 -12.09 -4.85
C VAL A 112 -0.93 -13.53 -4.89
N GLY A 113 -1.48 -14.38 -5.77
CA GLY A 113 -1.17 -15.80 -5.84
C GLY A 113 0.32 -16.12 -5.95
N PRO A 114 1.08 -15.48 -6.86
CA PRO A 114 2.53 -15.65 -6.94
C PRO A 114 3.29 -15.36 -5.63
N LEU A 115 2.81 -14.41 -4.81
CA LEU A 115 3.43 -14.06 -3.52
C LEU A 115 3.21 -15.14 -2.44
N LEU A 116 2.28 -16.05 -2.67
CA LEU A 116 1.98 -17.19 -1.79
C LEU A 116 2.74 -18.47 -2.18
N ALA A 117 3.66 -18.39 -3.14
CA ALA A 117 4.52 -19.52 -3.48
C ALA A 117 5.26 -20.04 -2.24
N GLY A 118 5.01 -21.31 -1.88
CA GLY A 118 5.60 -21.96 -0.71
C GLY A 118 5.02 -21.52 0.64
N TYR A 119 4.01 -20.65 0.68
CA TYR A 119 3.34 -20.26 1.92
C TYR A 119 2.59 -21.45 2.54
N ARG A 120 2.89 -21.74 3.80
CA ARG A 120 2.18 -22.72 4.62
C ARG A 120 1.53 -22.00 5.79
N ARG A 121 0.20 -21.96 5.84
CA ARG A 121 -0.60 -21.18 6.80
C ARG A 121 -0.09 -21.25 8.25
N PHE A 122 0.24 -22.46 8.72
CA PHE A 122 0.74 -22.72 10.08
C PHE A 122 2.19 -23.20 10.11
N GLY A 123 2.92 -23.08 9.00
CA GLY A 123 4.27 -23.63 8.86
C GLY A 123 4.27 -25.14 9.13
N ALA A 124 5.12 -25.57 10.07
CA ALA A 124 5.20 -26.95 10.56
C ALA A 124 4.29 -27.25 11.77
N GLN A 125 3.51 -26.27 12.24
CA GLN A 125 2.65 -26.41 13.40
C GLN A 125 1.27 -26.93 13.01
N THR A 126 0.58 -27.56 13.97
CA THR A 126 -0.87 -27.74 13.92
C THR A 126 -1.59 -26.40 14.16
N GLU A 127 -2.87 -26.33 13.82
CA GLU A 127 -3.70 -25.15 14.10
C GLU A 127 -3.74 -24.81 15.61
N ALA A 128 -3.99 -25.80 16.47
CA ALA A 128 -4.05 -25.59 17.92
C ALA A 128 -2.74 -25.03 18.48
N GLN A 129 -1.59 -25.51 17.99
CA GLN A 129 -0.28 -24.95 18.36
C GLN A 129 -0.12 -23.52 17.87
N TRP A 130 -0.53 -23.22 16.65
CA TRP A 130 -0.46 -21.88 16.10
C TRP A 130 -1.31 -20.90 16.93
N ILE A 131 -2.55 -21.27 17.26
CA ILE A 131 -3.44 -20.47 18.11
C ILE A 131 -2.82 -20.26 19.49
N GLY A 132 -2.32 -21.32 20.12
CA GLY A 132 -1.66 -21.25 21.43
C GLY A 132 -0.45 -20.31 21.45
N ASN A 133 0.32 -20.28 20.37
CA ASN A 133 1.55 -19.49 20.27
C ASN A 133 1.32 -18.02 19.91
N TYR A 134 0.30 -17.73 19.10
CA TYR A 134 0.16 -16.42 18.45
C TYR A 134 -1.10 -15.65 18.81
N THR A 135 -1.87 -16.11 19.80
CA THR A 135 -3.03 -15.38 20.30
C THR A 135 -2.94 -15.14 21.81
N VAL A 136 -3.59 -14.07 22.28
CA VAL A 136 -3.62 -13.71 23.69
C VAL A 136 -4.21 -14.87 24.48
N ASN A 137 -3.44 -15.39 25.44
CA ASN A 137 -3.78 -16.55 26.27
C ASN A 137 -4.16 -17.82 25.47
N GLY A 138 -3.77 -17.92 24.19
CA GLY A 138 -4.17 -19.03 23.32
C GLY A 138 -5.67 -19.08 23.00
N ALA A 139 -6.39 -17.95 23.15
CA ALA A 139 -7.84 -17.91 23.04
C ALA A 139 -8.39 -17.90 21.60
N GLY A 140 -7.54 -17.71 20.58
CA GLY A 140 -8.00 -17.70 19.19
C GLY A 140 -8.77 -16.45 18.77
N THR A 141 -8.69 -15.36 19.53
CA THR A 141 -9.49 -14.14 19.31
C THR A 141 -8.67 -12.89 18.99
N THR A 142 -7.50 -12.74 19.61
CA THR A 142 -6.63 -11.56 19.43
C THR A 142 -5.20 -12.01 19.17
N LEU A 143 -4.60 -11.52 18.09
CA LEU A 143 -3.21 -11.85 17.75
C LEU A 143 -2.21 -11.19 18.70
N VAL A 144 -1.10 -11.88 18.96
CA VAL A 144 0.10 -11.33 19.58
C VAL A 144 1.12 -11.04 18.47
N PHE A 145 1.44 -9.76 18.29
CA PHE A 145 2.42 -9.29 17.31
C PHE A 145 3.85 -9.34 17.88
N PRO A 146 4.89 -9.42 17.02
CA PRO A 146 6.27 -9.41 17.48
C PRO A 146 6.63 -8.09 18.19
N PRO A 147 7.59 -8.11 19.12
CA PRO A 147 8.12 -6.88 19.72
C PRO A 147 8.87 -6.02 18.70
N GLU A 148 9.28 -4.82 19.10
CA GLU A 148 10.14 -3.93 18.30
C GLU A 148 9.68 -3.73 16.85
N ASN A 149 8.35 -3.60 16.67
CA ASN A 149 7.73 -3.41 15.35
C ASN A 149 8.06 -4.52 14.34
N GLY A 150 8.41 -5.72 14.81
CA GLY A 150 8.70 -6.87 13.95
C GLY A 150 10.04 -6.82 13.23
N PHE A 151 10.94 -5.90 13.58
CA PHE A 151 12.33 -5.97 13.10
C PHE A 151 13.05 -7.15 13.75
N PHE A 152 13.91 -7.82 12.97
CA PHE A 152 14.80 -8.84 13.51
C PHE A 152 15.69 -8.26 14.59
N LEU A 153 15.86 -8.99 15.69
CA LEU A 153 16.71 -8.57 16.80
C LEU A 153 18.12 -9.14 16.63
N GLY A 154 19.12 -8.27 16.75
CA GLY A 154 20.52 -8.67 16.77
C GLY A 154 20.88 -9.43 18.05
N PRO A 155 22.13 -9.94 18.15
CA PRO A 155 22.61 -10.62 19.36
C PRO A 155 22.56 -9.76 20.63
N ASP A 156 22.50 -8.44 20.49
CA ASP A 156 22.37 -7.46 21.58
C ASP A 156 20.91 -7.19 21.98
N GLY A 157 19.95 -7.87 21.36
CA GLY A 157 18.51 -7.72 21.60
C GLY A 157 17.89 -6.47 20.98
N LYS A 158 18.64 -5.72 20.16
CA LYS A 158 18.14 -4.50 19.52
C LYS A 158 17.63 -4.76 18.10
N PRO A 159 16.63 -4.01 17.62
CA PRO A 159 16.17 -4.13 16.24
C PRO A 159 17.28 -3.77 15.26
N VAL A 160 17.54 -4.67 14.31
CA VAL A 160 18.42 -4.43 13.17
C VAL A 160 17.65 -3.61 12.15
N LYS A 161 17.88 -2.29 12.15
CA LYS A 161 17.29 -1.37 11.18
C LYS A 161 18.20 -0.17 10.94
N GLN A 162 18.02 0.49 9.81
CA GLN A 162 18.71 1.71 9.41
C GLN A 162 17.76 2.68 8.72
N ARG A 163 18.08 3.97 8.78
CA ARG A 163 17.40 4.98 7.97
C ARG A 163 17.74 4.74 6.50
N GLN A 164 16.72 4.61 5.65
CA GLN A 164 16.88 4.45 4.21
C GLN A 164 16.04 5.49 3.46
N THR A 165 16.65 6.16 2.48
CA THR A 165 15.95 7.04 1.55
C THR A 165 15.34 6.24 0.41
N MET A 166 14.03 6.37 0.25
CA MET A 166 13.29 5.90 -0.91
C MET A 166 13.42 6.89 -2.04
N LEU A 167 13.81 6.43 -3.23
CA LEU A 167 14.00 7.29 -4.39
C LEU A 167 12.84 7.17 -5.38
N PRO A 168 12.54 8.23 -6.18
CA PRO A 168 11.52 8.19 -7.21
C PRO A 168 11.67 6.99 -8.14
N GLY A 169 10.55 6.33 -8.45
CA GLY A 169 10.51 5.11 -9.26
C GLY A 169 10.70 3.80 -8.49
N TYR A 170 11.08 3.84 -7.20
CA TYR A 170 11.13 2.64 -6.37
C TYR A 170 9.71 2.09 -6.14
N ARG A 171 9.55 0.76 -6.18
CA ARG A 171 8.24 0.10 -6.05
C ARG A 171 8.09 -0.61 -4.71
N LEU A 172 6.95 -0.36 -4.10
CA LEU A 172 6.57 -0.84 -2.78
C LEU A 172 5.26 -1.62 -2.89
N ASP A 173 5.00 -2.51 -1.93
CA ASP A 173 3.70 -3.14 -1.81
C ASP A 173 3.32 -3.37 -0.34
N ARG A 174 2.04 -3.68 -0.11
CA ARG A 174 1.51 -3.92 1.24
C ARG A 174 0.26 -4.81 1.18
N PHE A 175 0.12 -5.69 2.16
CA PHE A 175 -1.15 -6.29 2.54
C PHE A 175 -1.74 -5.50 3.71
N GLY A 176 -2.95 -4.97 3.55
CA GLY A 176 -3.66 -4.21 4.56
C GLY A 176 -3.88 -2.74 4.19
N PHE A 177 -4.77 -2.10 4.94
CA PHE A 177 -5.22 -0.73 4.70
C PHE A 177 -4.08 0.31 4.71
N THR A 178 -4.33 1.41 4.00
CA THR A 178 -3.46 2.58 3.85
C THR A 178 -3.27 3.37 5.15
N GLY A 179 -4.12 3.18 6.16
CA GLY A 179 -3.92 3.74 7.50
C GLY A 179 -2.72 3.13 8.27
N GLY A 180 -2.09 2.08 7.74
CA GLY A 180 -0.88 1.49 8.32
C GLY A 180 0.41 2.24 7.98
N SER A 181 1.52 1.77 8.56
CA SER A 181 2.85 2.40 8.43
C SER A 181 3.96 1.43 7.97
N PHE A 182 3.62 0.23 7.52
CA PHE A 182 4.60 -0.78 7.08
C PHE A 182 4.44 -1.09 5.59
N LEU A 183 5.53 -1.08 4.84
CA LEU A 183 5.58 -1.50 3.44
C LEU A 183 6.70 -2.54 3.26
N ALA A 184 6.75 -3.18 2.11
CA ALA A 184 7.87 -4.02 1.70
C ALA A 184 8.29 -3.69 0.26
N PRO A 185 9.47 -4.15 -0.19
CA PRO A 185 9.78 -4.15 -1.62
C PRO A 185 8.71 -4.92 -2.39
N LEU A 186 8.31 -4.37 -3.55
CA LEU A 186 7.38 -5.05 -4.45
C LEU A 186 7.82 -6.50 -4.71
N GLY A 187 6.88 -7.44 -4.57
CA GLY A 187 7.13 -8.85 -4.87
C GLY A 187 7.69 -9.65 -3.70
N THR A 188 7.86 -9.05 -2.51
CA THR A 188 8.30 -9.78 -1.32
C THR A 188 7.33 -10.95 -1.03
N PRO A 189 7.79 -12.21 -0.91
CA PRO A 189 6.89 -13.34 -0.63
C PRO A 189 6.14 -13.14 0.69
N PHE A 190 4.89 -13.62 0.78
CA PHE A 190 4.06 -13.45 1.98
C PHE A 190 4.70 -14.09 3.23
N SER A 191 5.31 -15.27 3.08
CA SER A 191 6.07 -15.95 4.15
C SER A 191 7.29 -15.16 4.62
N SER A 192 7.85 -14.29 3.77
CA SER A 192 8.96 -13.42 4.14
C SER A 192 8.53 -12.17 4.90
N ARG A 193 7.21 -11.91 4.99
CA ARG A 193 6.64 -10.74 5.68
C ARG A 193 6.21 -11.00 7.11
N SER A 194 6.22 -12.25 7.56
CA SER A 194 5.73 -12.65 8.89
C SER A 194 4.36 -12.06 9.22
N LEU A 195 3.44 -12.08 8.25
CA LEU A 195 2.06 -11.65 8.42
C LEU A 195 1.17 -12.81 8.85
N ALA A 196 0.18 -12.52 9.68
CA ALA A 196 -0.82 -13.50 10.08
C ALA A 196 -1.73 -13.85 8.91
N PRO A 197 -2.34 -15.06 8.88
CA PRO A 197 -3.21 -15.49 7.79
C PRO A 197 -4.36 -14.52 7.48
N GLN A 198 -4.90 -13.82 8.48
CA GLN A 198 -5.96 -12.83 8.28
C GLN A 198 -5.57 -11.66 7.37
N SER A 199 -4.27 -11.38 7.17
CA SER A 199 -3.81 -10.38 6.21
C SER A 199 -4.11 -10.75 4.75
N LEU A 200 -4.58 -11.98 4.50
CA LEU A 200 -5.07 -12.43 3.19
C LEU A 200 -6.60 -12.31 3.03
N ASN A 201 -7.31 -11.84 4.06
CA ASN A 201 -8.73 -11.57 3.94
C ASN A 201 -8.96 -10.34 3.06
N THR A 202 -9.84 -10.44 2.08
CA THR A 202 -10.41 -9.26 1.41
C THR A 202 -11.44 -8.62 2.36
N PRO A 203 -11.26 -7.35 2.75
CA PRO A 203 -12.18 -6.66 3.62
C PRO A 203 -13.62 -6.58 3.07
N PRO A 204 -14.62 -6.42 3.96
CA PRO A 204 -15.98 -6.14 3.54
C PRO A 204 -16.10 -4.79 2.84
N THR A 205 -16.62 -4.80 1.60
CA THR A 205 -17.18 -3.65 0.88
C THR A 205 -18.39 -3.09 1.65
N PRO A 206 -18.81 -1.82 1.50
CA PRO A 206 -19.53 -1.03 2.51
C PRO A 206 -20.71 -1.75 3.19
N PRO A 207 -20.92 -1.47 4.50
CA PRO A 207 -20.42 -0.29 5.20
C PRO A 207 -19.02 -0.38 5.85
N ALA A 208 -18.14 -1.32 5.50
CA ALA A 208 -16.81 -1.42 6.11
C ALA A 208 -15.62 -0.84 5.29
N THR A 209 -15.72 -0.70 3.96
CA THR A 209 -14.69 -0.03 3.13
C THR A 209 -15.33 0.63 1.91
N THR A 210 -15.32 1.97 1.81
CA THR A 210 -15.70 2.69 0.58
C THR A 210 -14.48 3.50 0.10
N PRO A 211 -13.93 3.24 -1.11
CA PRO A 211 -14.32 2.22 -2.09
C PRO A 211 -13.97 0.79 -1.63
N ALA A 212 -14.35 -0.21 -2.43
CA ALA A 212 -14.02 -1.61 -2.12
C ALA A 212 -12.49 -1.81 -2.08
N ALA A 213 -12.05 -2.78 -1.27
CA ALA A 213 -10.65 -3.15 -1.24
C ALA A 213 -10.27 -4.12 -2.38
N PRO A 214 -9.02 -4.09 -2.86
CA PRO A 214 -8.51 -5.10 -3.77
C PRO A 214 -8.39 -6.48 -3.10
N LEU A 215 -8.15 -7.51 -3.91
CA LEU A 215 -8.00 -8.89 -3.43
C LEU A 215 -6.96 -8.96 -2.30
N ALA A 216 -7.34 -9.58 -1.16
CA ALA A 216 -6.50 -9.69 0.03
C ALA A 216 -6.03 -8.35 0.62
N ASN A 217 -6.70 -7.24 0.29
CA ASN A 217 -6.26 -5.89 0.67
C ASN A 217 -4.82 -5.61 0.21
N TYR A 218 -4.44 -6.12 -0.98
CA TYR A 218 -3.09 -6.00 -1.50
C TYR A 218 -2.96 -4.79 -2.42
N HIS A 219 -2.00 -3.94 -2.11
CA HIS A 219 -1.73 -2.67 -2.79
C HIS A 219 -0.30 -2.61 -3.28
N THR A 220 -0.09 -1.94 -4.41
CA THR A 220 1.24 -1.66 -4.96
C THR A 220 1.42 -0.16 -5.18
N TYR A 221 2.60 0.35 -4.89
CA TYR A 221 2.90 1.78 -4.94
C TYR A 221 4.20 2.06 -5.66
N CYS A 222 4.33 3.26 -6.20
CA CYS A 222 5.57 3.80 -6.74
C CYS A 222 5.89 5.14 -6.08
N VAL A 223 7.16 5.30 -5.72
CA VAL A 223 7.66 6.52 -5.06
C VAL A 223 7.73 7.65 -6.08
N LEU A 224 7.11 8.78 -5.78
CA LEU A 224 7.14 9.99 -6.60
C LEU A 224 8.19 10.99 -6.10
N THR A 225 8.26 11.17 -4.79
CA THR A 225 9.16 12.12 -4.12
C THR A 225 10.00 11.38 -3.09
N PRO A 226 11.30 11.71 -2.93
CA PRO A 226 12.11 11.04 -1.92
C PRO A 226 11.56 11.22 -0.49
N PHE A 227 11.60 10.14 0.30
CA PHE A 227 11.29 10.17 1.73
C PHE A 227 12.07 9.08 2.45
N ASP A 228 12.27 9.24 3.76
CA ASP A 228 13.03 8.27 4.54
C ASP A 228 12.13 7.35 5.36
N VAL A 229 12.61 6.13 5.55
CA VAL A 229 11.98 5.09 6.36
C VAL A 229 12.99 4.44 7.29
N ASP A 230 12.49 3.79 8.34
CA ASP A 230 13.25 2.72 9.00
C ASP A 230 13.19 1.47 8.12
N SER A 231 14.35 0.94 7.72
CA SER A 231 14.50 -0.23 6.85
C SER A 231 15.29 -1.33 7.54
N GLY A 232 14.83 -2.58 7.42
CA GLY A 232 15.51 -3.70 8.07
C GLY A 232 14.84 -5.06 7.84
N PRO A 233 15.53 -6.16 8.19
CA PRO A 233 14.99 -7.51 8.13
C PRO A 233 13.79 -7.70 9.08
N ILE A 234 12.80 -8.46 8.60
CA ILE A 234 11.60 -8.85 9.33
C ILE A 234 11.90 -10.07 10.21
N ALA A 235 11.56 -10.01 11.49
CA ALA A 235 11.69 -11.14 12.41
C ALA A 235 10.78 -12.31 11.99
N PRO A 236 11.18 -13.58 12.19
CA PRO A 236 10.27 -14.71 12.01
C PRO A 236 9.11 -14.60 12.99
N TRP A 237 7.88 -14.69 12.50
CA TRP A 237 6.67 -14.66 13.34
C TRP A 237 5.50 -15.39 12.65
N PHE A 238 4.42 -15.67 13.38
CA PHE A 238 3.22 -16.38 12.87
C PHE A 238 3.53 -17.70 12.12
N ALA A 239 4.54 -18.45 12.60
CA ALA A 239 5.06 -19.66 11.98
C ALA A 239 5.65 -19.48 10.56
N GLN A 240 5.98 -18.25 10.19
CA GLN A 240 6.63 -17.90 8.93
C GLN A 240 8.10 -17.53 9.15
N PRO A 241 8.99 -17.78 8.17
CA PRO A 241 10.41 -17.53 8.30
C PRO A 241 10.77 -16.03 8.39
N GLY A 242 9.95 -15.13 7.87
CA GLY A 242 10.30 -13.71 7.81
C GLY A 242 11.54 -13.49 6.92
N MET A 243 12.48 -12.67 7.40
CA MET A 243 13.73 -12.32 6.72
C MET A 243 13.57 -11.53 5.41
N GLY A 244 12.36 -11.16 5.01
CA GLY A 244 12.15 -10.11 4.02
C GLY A 244 12.60 -8.76 4.60
N THR A 245 12.69 -7.74 3.75
CA THR A 245 12.89 -6.35 4.21
C THR A 245 11.54 -5.69 4.45
N GLN A 246 11.36 -5.03 5.59
CA GLN A 246 10.26 -4.10 5.82
C GLN A 246 10.75 -2.67 5.83
N PHE A 247 9.84 -1.77 5.47
CA PHE A 247 9.98 -0.33 5.56
C PHE A 247 8.91 0.19 6.51
N GLN A 248 9.33 0.79 7.61
CA GLN A 248 8.43 1.43 8.57
C GLN A 248 8.50 2.95 8.39
N LEU A 249 7.33 3.56 8.19
CA LEU A 249 7.21 5.02 8.23
C LEU A 249 7.51 5.52 9.63
N ASN A 250 8.38 6.52 9.75
CA ASN A 250 8.80 7.09 11.02
C ASN A 250 8.51 8.60 11.03
N PRO A 251 7.60 9.08 11.91
CA PRO A 251 7.27 10.51 12.04
C PRO A 251 8.48 11.43 12.25
N ALA A 252 9.59 10.91 12.80
CA ALA A 252 10.82 11.69 12.98
C ALA A 252 11.48 12.10 11.66
N TYR A 253 11.16 11.44 10.54
CA TYR A 253 11.72 11.74 9.22
C TYR A 253 10.79 12.57 8.34
N VAL A 254 9.52 12.69 8.71
CA VAL A 254 8.49 13.46 7.97
C VAL A 254 7.75 14.34 8.99
N PRO A 255 8.39 15.40 9.50
CA PRO A 255 7.83 16.22 10.57
C PRO A 255 6.53 16.93 10.18
N GLU A 256 6.31 17.18 8.88
CA GLU A 256 5.08 17.77 8.36
C GLU A 256 3.86 16.87 8.59
N ALA A 257 4.06 15.54 8.57
CA ALA A 257 3.01 14.56 8.85
C ALA A 257 2.82 14.35 10.36
N GLY A 258 3.93 14.35 11.13
CA GLY A 258 3.90 14.05 12.55
C GLY A 258 3.17 12.74 12.86
N ASN A 259 2.24 12.77 13.82
CA ASN A 259 1.47 11.59 14.23
C ASN A 259 0.43 11.14 13.19
N LEU A 260 0.20 11.90 12.11
CA LEU A 260 -0.72 11.54 11.03
C LEU A 260 -0.05 10.70 9.93
N LEU A 261 1.26 10.45 10.04
CA LEU A 261 2.02 9.73 9.03
C LEU A 261 1.52 8.29 8.84
N THR A 262 0.94 8.04 7.68
CA THR A 262 0.43 6.74 7.22
C THR A 262 0.71 6.59 5.73
N VAL A 263 0.49 5.39 5.17
CA VAL A 263 0.52 5.20 3.71
C VAL A 263 -0.51 6.10 3.02
N GLN A 264 -1.69 6.30 3.63
CA GLN A 264 -2.71 7.23 3.12
C GLN A 264 -2.18 8.66 3.05
N TRP A 265 -1.50 9.12 4.11
CA TRP A 265 -0.90 10.45 4.11
C TRP A 265 0.08 10.64 2.95
N LEU A 266 0.92 9.63 2.66
CA LEU A 266 1.86 9.67 1.54
C LEU A 266 1.15 9.73 0.18
N LEU A 267 0.00 9.07 0.03
CA LEU A 267 -0.84 9.14 -1.18
C LEU A 267 -1.44 10.55 -1.32
N ASP A 268 -2.08 11.06 -0.27
CA ASP A 268 -2.74 12.38 -0.28
C ASP A 268 -1.77 13.52 -0.61
N HIS A 269 -0.52 13.39 -0.16
CA HIS A 269 0.55 14.36 -0.37
C HIS A 269 1.41 14.07 -1.61
N HIS A 270 1.02 13.10 -2.45
CA HIS A 270 1.71 12.75 -3.69
C HIS A 270 3.20 12.41 -3.49
N VAL A 271 3.54 11.83 -2.33
CA VAL A 271 4.89 11.28 -2.06
C VAL A 271 5.04 9.91 -2.72
N ILE A 272 3.96 9.14 -2.73
CA ILE A 272 3.82 7.89 -3.49
C ILE A 272 2.52 7.95 -4.30
N VAL A 273 2.40 7.07 -5.30
CA VAL A 273 1.15 6.83 -6.02
C VAL A 273 0.85 5.35 -6.05
N GLU A 274 -0.42 4.97 -5.99
CA GLU A 274 -0.84 3.59 -6.22
C GLU A 274 -0.66 3.23 -7.69
N GLU A 275 -0.06 2.06 -7.94
CA GLU A 275 0.07 1.48 -9.28
C GLU A 275 -0.80 0.22 -9.36
N TYR A 276 -1.30 -0.08 -10.56
CA TYR A 276 -1.88 -1.39 -10.87
C TYR A 276 -0.99 -2.10 -11.89
N LEU A 277 -0.38 -3.22 -11.45
CA LEU A 277 0.60 -3.97 -12.25
C LEU A 277 0.01 -5.21 -12.96
N GLY A 278 -1.30 -5.45 -12.82
CA GLY A 278 -2.00 -6.64 -13.32
C GLY A 278 -2.39 -6.63 -14.81
N GLY A 279 -1.86 -5.70 -15.61
CA GLY A 279 -2.18 -5.55 -17.03
C GLY A 279 -2.97 -4.27 -17.32
N SER A 280 -3.39 -4.07 -18.57
CA SER A 280 -4.08 -2.85 -19.02
C SER A 280 -5.26 -2.55 -18.09
N THR A 281 -5.21 -1.38 -17.47
CA THR A 281 -6.32 -0.78 -16.74
C THR A 281 -7.60 -1.03 -17.53
N PRO A 282 -8.66 -1.61 -16.94
CA PRO A 282 -9.98 -1.50 -17.54
C PRO A 282 -10.17 0.00 -17.85
N PRO A 283 -10.58 0.38 -19.08
CA PRO A 283 -10.88 1.78 -19.34
C PRO A 283 -11.81 2.23 -18.23
N CYS A 284 -11.47 3.34 -17.56
CA CYS A 284 -12.31 3.96 -16.54
C CYS A 284 -13.75 3.87 -17.06
N ALA A 285 -14.64 3.21 -16.31
CA ALA A 285 -16.04 3.20 -16.68
C ALA A 285 -16.44 4.66 -16.79
N ALA A 286 -16.68 5.12 -18.02
CA ALA A 286 -17.25 6.42 -18.24
C ALA A 286 -18.67 6.30 -17.70
N ASP A 287 -18.86 6.60 -16.42
CA ASP A 287 -20.17 6.82 -15.86
C ASP A 287 -20.73 8.06 -16.55
N THR A 288 -21.38 7.83 -17.69
CA THR A 288 -22.23 8.82 -18.34
C THR A 288 -23.42 9.03 -17.44
N VAL A 289 -23.29 9.97 -16.50
CA VAL A 289 -24.46 10.59 -15.87
C VAL A 289 -25.13 11.45 -16.95
N PRO A 290 -26.34 11.13 -17.42
CA PRO A 290 -27.03 11.97 -18.38
C PRO A 290 -27.44 13.26 -17.65
N ARG A 291 -26.75 14.38 -17.91
CA ARG A 291 -27.30 15.69 -17.55
C ARG A 291 -28.43 16.02 -18.51
N GLN A 292 -29.61 16.27 -17.96
CA GLN A 292 -30.74 16.85 -18.68
C GLN A 292 -30.27 18.09 -19.44
N SER A 293 -30.49 18.08 -20.76
CA SER A 293 -30.04 19.07 -21.71
C SER A 293 -30.65 20.45 -21.45
N GLY A 294 -29.84 21.38 -20.96
CA GLY A 294 -30.04 22.83 -21.12
C GLY A 294 -29.15 23.33 -22.25
N ARG A 295 -29.73 24.04 -23.22
CA ARG A 295 -29.13 24.47 -24.51
C ARG A 295 -27.75 25.12 -24.39
N GLY A 296 -26.81 24.65 -25.23
CA GLY A 296 -25.73 25.46 -25.80
C GLY A 296 -24.39 25.44 -25.06
N GLY A 297 -23.59 24.40 -25.29
CA GLY A 297 -22.18 24.35 -24.87
C GLY A 297 -21.72 22.90 -24.79
N GLY A 298 -20.85 22.47 -25.72
CA GLY A 298 -20.34 21.10 -25.75
C GLY A 298 -19.68 20.72 -24.41
N PRO A 299 -19.91 19.50 -23.90
CA PRO A 299 -19.35 19.09 -22.62
C PRO A 299 -17.82 19.06 -22.72
N ARG A 300 -17.15 19.95 -22.00
CA ARG A 300 -15.74 19.78 -21.67
C ARG A 300 -15.66 18.74 -20.56
N THR A 301 -15.28 17.52 -20.91
CA THR A 301 -14.97 16.47 -19.96
C THR A 301 -13.55 16.66 -19.46
N ALA A 302 -13.40 16.93 -18.16
CA ALA A 302 -12.13 16.70 -17.47
C ALA A 302 -12.22 15.28 -16.89
N PRO A 303 -11.22 14.41 -17.09
CA PRO A 303 -11.13 13.20 -16.29
C PRO A 303 -10.92 13.63 -14.84
N VAL A 304 -11.83 13.24 -13.97
CA VAL A 304 -11.59 13.24 -12.52
C VAL A 304 -11.10 11.83 -12.22
N CYS A 305 -9.80 11.72 -11.97
CA CYS A 305 -9.16 10.51 -11.45
C CYS A 305 -8.95 10.72 -9.95
#